data_AF-A0A972U1C8-F1
#
_entry.id   AF-A0A972U1C8-F1
#
_cell.length_a   1.000
_cell.length_b   1.000
_cell.length_c   1.000
_cell.angle_alpha   90.00
_cell.angle_beta   90.00
_cell.angle_gamma   90.00
#
_symmetry.space_group_name_H-M   'P 1'
#
loop_
_entity.id
_entity.type
_entity.pdbx_description
1 polymer ?
#
loop_
_entity_poly.entity_id
_entity_poly.type
_entity_poly.pdbx_seq_one_letter_code
_entity_poly.pdbx_strand_id
1 'polypeptide(L)' 'MASFTESGLPFDPVYDPEALADFDPAVQLGQPGEFPFTRGVYPSM' A
#
# COMPACT_ATOMS: atom_id res chain seq x y z
N MET A 1 22.00 -1.30 0.77
CA MET A 1 21.99 -2.68 0.24
C MET A 1 20.57 -3.16 0.46
N ALA A 2 19.77 -3.29 -0.59
CA ALA A 2 18.38 -3.72 -0.46
C ALA A 2 18.33 -5.10 0.20
N SER A 3 17.49 -5.25 1.21
CA SER A 3 17.20 -6.54 1.86
C SER A 3 16.05 -7.22 1.12
N PHE A 4 15.83 -8.51 1.36
CA PHE A 4 14.79 -9.28 0.67
C PHE A 4 13.81 -9.87 1.68
N THR A 5 12.52 -9.85 1.35
CA THR A 5 11.49 -10.56 2.13
C THR A 5 11.67 -12.07 1.99
N GLU A 6 10.97 -12.85 2.84
CA GLU A 6 10.99 -14.31 2.73
C GLU A 6 10.48 -14.83 1.37
N SER A 7 9.60 -14.05 0.71
CA SER A 7 9.12 -14.34 -0.64
C SER A 7 10.04 -13.82 -1.75
N GLY A 8 11.18 -13.20 -1.41
CA GLY A 8 12.18 -12.73 -2.36
C GLY A 8 11.93 -11.34 -2.96
N LEU A 9 11.06 -10.52 -2.36
CA LEU A 9 10.87 -9.13 -2.81
C LEU A 9 11.92 -8.21 -2.20
N PRO A 10 12.60 -7.36 -2.98
CA PRO A 10 13.53 -6.38 -2.44
C PRO A 10 12.78 -5.30 -1.66
N PHE A 11 13.37 -4.83 -0.56
CA PHE A 11 12.85 -3.70 0.20
C PHE A 11 13.96 -2.77 0.68
N ASP A 12 13.58 -1.50 0.85
CA ASP A 12 14.45 -0.42 1.30
C ASP A 12 14.38 -0.29 2.83
N PRO A 13 15.45 0.19 3.47
CA PRO A 13 15.49 0.36 4.92
C PRO A 13 14.55 1.46 5.43
N VAL A 14 14.21 2.44 4.59
CA VAL A 14 13.33 3.58 4.90
C VAL A 14 12.50 3.91 3.66
N TYR A 15 11.22 4.20 3.86
CA TYR A 15 10.29 4.62 2.82
C TYR A 15 9.77 6.03 3.14
N ASP A 16 10.16 6.99 2.33
CA ASP A 16 9.74 8.40 2.41
C ASP A 16 8.58 8.68 1.43
N PRO A 17 7.92 9.86 1.47
CA PRO A 17 6.81 10.18 0.57
C PRO A 17 7.11 10.00 -0.93
N GLU A 18 8.37 10.12 -1.34
CA GLU A 18 8.83 9.89 -2.71
C GLU A 18 8.63 8.43 -3.16
N ALA A 19 8.61 7.47 -2.24
CA ALA A 19 8.29 6.07 -2.55
C ALA A 19 6.83 5.87 -3.00
N LEU A 20 5.98 6.89 -2.79
CA LEU A 20 4.58 6.93 -3.21
C LEU A 20 4.34 7.91 -4.38
N ALA A 21 5.39 8.27 -5.15
CA ALA A 21 5.29 9.31 -6.19
C ALA A 21 4.15 9.09 -7.21
N ASP A 22 3.86 7.83 -7.58
CA ASP A 22 2.79 7.45 -8.51
C ASP A 22 1.53 6.91 -7.80
N PHE A 23 1.42 7.12 -6.48
CA PHE A 23 0.33 6.59 -5.69
C PHE A 23 -0.80 7.61 -5.46
N ASP A 24 -1.94 7.43 -6.14
CA ASP A 24 -3.19 8.11 -5.80
C ASP A 24 -3.98 7.32 -4.72
N PRO A 25 -4.04 7.81 -3.45
CA PRO A 25 -4.77 7.12 -2.39
C PRO A 25 -6.29 7.14 -2.59
N ALA A 26 -6.86 8.13 -3.29
CA ALA A 26 -8.30 8.19 -3.52
C ALA A 26 -8.76 7.06 -4.44
N VAL A 27 -7.93 6.71 -5.43
CA VAL A 27 -8.26 5.67 -6.42
C VAL A 27 -7.76 4.29 -5.99
N GLN A 28 -6.53 4.18 -5.48
CA GLN A 28 -5.88 2.89 -5.23
C GLN A 28 -6.15 2.35 -3.82
N LEU A 29 -6.42 3.23 -2.85
CA LEU A 29 -6.71 2.85 -1.47
C LEU A 29 -8.21 2.93 -1.13
N GLY A 30 -8.92 3.93 -1.65
CA GLY A 30 -10.38 4.09 -1.53
C GLY A 30 -10.87 4.30 -0.08
N GLN A 31 -12.19 4.25 0.14
CA GLN A 31 -12.78 4.25 1.49
C GLN A 31 -13.08 2.82 1.96
N PRO A 32 -13.15 2.57 3.29
CA PRO A 32 -13.60 1.27 3.82
C PRO A 32 -15.00 0.91 3.32
N GLY A 33 -15.19 -0.34 2.90
CA GLY A 33 -16.47 -0.81 2.37
C GLY A 33 -16.82 -0.31 0.97
N GLU A 34 -15.90 0.35 0.28
CA GLU A 34 -16.07 0.86 -1.08
C GLU A 34 -14.98 0.31 -2.01
N PHE A 35 -15.26 0.23 -3.31
CA PHE A 35 -14.26 -0.17 -4.32
C PHE A 35 -13.02 0.76 -4.23
N PRO A 36 -11.76 0.23 -4.33
CA PRO A 36 -11.34 -1.14 -4.66
C PRO A 36 -11.28 -2.11 -3.45
N PHE A 37 -11.87 -1.76 -2.32
CA PHE A 37 -11.93 -2.56 -1.09
C PHE A 37 -10.56 -2.89 -0.48
N THR A 38 -9.51 -2.14 -0.82
CA THR A 38 -8.15 -2.29 -0.25
C THR A 38 -8.15 -2.15 1.28
N ARG A 39 -9.08 -1.36 1.84
CA ARG A 39 -9.29 -1.16 3.29
C ARG A 39 -10.29 -2.14 3.93
N GLY A 40 -10.73 -3.15 3.20
CA GLY A 40 -11.74 -4.12 3.63
C GLY A 40 -13.12 -3.87 3.02
N VAL A 41 -13.93 -4.93 2.96
CA VAL A 41 -15.25 -4.93 2.33
C VAL A 41 -16.37 -4.37 3.22
N TYR A 42 -16.11 -4.20 4.52
CA TYR A 42 -17.07 -3.65 5.46
C TYR A 42 -16.67 -2.21 5.85
N PRO A 43 -17.64 -1.28 5.97
CA PRO A 43 -17.35 0.11 6.36
C PRO A 43 -16.79 0.27 7.78
N SER A 44 -17.00 -0.73 8.65
CA SER A 44 -16.49 -0.77 10.03
C SER A 44 -15.91 -2.16 10.32
N MET A 45 -14.89 -2.18 11.17
CA MET A 45 -14.31 -3.40 11.76
C MET A 45 -15.02 -3.79 13.05
#